data_AF-A0A0C2G5U4-F1
#
_entry.id   AF-A0A0C2G5U4-F1
#
_cell.length_a   1.000
_cell.length_b   1.000
_cell.length_c   1.000
_cell.angle_alpha   90.00
_cell.angle_beta   90.00
_cell.angle_gamma   90.00
#
_symmetry.space_group_name_H-M   'P 1'
#
loop_
_entity.id
_entity.type
_entity.pdbx_description
1 polymer ?
#
loop_
_entity_poly.entity_id
_entity_poly.type
_entity_poly.pdbx_seq_one_letter_code
_entity_poly.pdbx_strand_id
1 'polypeptide(L)'
;MNYNDTDLSPCAKVVEDLEENELNFFIKYGELGGEADVRDAYMKQKHRLIWERRHPEIMEERKKALKEHKEKLAKGEFDYSFWKKGMFWQDKKNYEPPYEFYMSKSALEGDKPLSKDWQYYKKVAQDPEFDKEQGKKSEFRMF
;
A
#
# COMPACT_ATOMS: atom_id res chain seq x y z
N MET A 1 -25.19 22.04 -26.55
CA MET A 1 -24.43 20.86 -26.10
C MET A 1 -23.15 20.81 -26.90
N ASN A 2 -22.01 21.06 -26.26
CA ASN A 2 -20.70 20.91 -26.89
C ASN A 2 -20.37 19.42 -26.88
N TYR A 3 -20.18 18.79 -28.03
CA TYR A 3 -19.97 17.33 -28.12
C TYR A 3 -18.65 16.88 -27.48
N ASN A 4 -17.73 17.84 -27.25
CA ASN A 4 -16.42 17.63 -26.65
C ASN A 4 -16.40 17.91 -25.13
N ASP A 5 -17.46 18.50 -24.57
CA ASP A 5 -17.56 18.68 -23.12
C ASP A 5 -18.22 17.43 -22.52
N THR A 6 -17.43 16.65 -21.79
CA THR A 6 -17.92 15.47 -21.08
C THR A 6 -18.67 15.91 -19.82
N ASP A 7 -19.99 16.04 -19.92
CA ASP A 7 -20.83 16.18 -18.73
C ASP A 7 -20.85 14.84 -17.97
N LEU A 8 -20.05 14.77 -16.91
CA LEU A 8 -19.91 13.60 -16.05
C LEU A 8 -20.92 13.57 -14.90
N SER A 9 -21.79 14.59 -14.78
CA SER A 9 -22.81 14.65 -13.73
C SER A 9 -23.74 13.42 -13.68
N PRO A 10 -24.15 12.79 -14.81
CA PRO A 10 -24.98 11.59 -14.76
C PRO A 10 -24.21 10.37 -14.22
N CYS A 11 -22.89 10.36 -14.40
CA CYS A 11 -22.00 9.28 -13.95
C CYS A 11 -21.55 9.47 -12.50
N ALA A 12 -21.98 10.54 -11.82
CA ALA A 12 -21.49 10.91 -10.50
C ALA A 12 -21.53 9.75 -9.49
N LYS A 13 -22.64 9.02 -9.45
CA LYS A 13 -22.80 7.86 -8.57
C LYS A 13 -21.80 6.73 -8.87
N VAL A 14 -21.59 6.42 -10.15
CA VAL A 14 -20.68 5.35 -10.58
C VAL A 14 -19.24 5.73 -10.25
N VAL A 15 -18.90 7.01 -10.41
CA VAL A 15 -17.58 7.54 -10.06
C VAL A 15 -17.36 7.44 -8.54
N GLU A 16 -18.33 7.85 -7.73
CA GLU A 16 -18.25 7.69 -6.27
C GLU A 16 -18.06 6.22 -5.86
N ASP A 17 -18.85 5.30 -6.44
CA ASP A 17 -18.75 3.87 -6.17
C ASP A 17 -17.35 3.34 -6.55
N LEU A 18 -16.79 3.77 -7.67
CA LEU A 18 -15.45 3.39 -8.11
C LEU A 18 -14.38 3.89 -7.14
N GLU A 19 -14.46 5.16 -6.74
CA GLU A 19 -13.49 5.80 -5.83
C GLU A 19 -13.50 5.16 -4.44
N GLU A 20 -14.69 4.89 -3.90
CA GLU A 20 -14.83 4.23 -2.61
C GLU A 20 -14.26 2.80 -2.65
N ASN A 21 -14.53 2.06 -3.73
CA ASN A 21 -14.01 0.71 -3.90
C ASN A 21 -12.49 0.66 -4.10
N GLU A 22 -11.92 1.58 -4.90
CA GLU A 22 -10.46 1.68 -5.11
C GLU A 22 -9.76 2.00 -3.77
N LEU A 23 -10.29 2.96 -3.01
CA LEU A 23 -9.77 3.32 -1.69
C LEU A 23 -9.86 2.15 -0.70
N ASN A 24 -11.00 1.47 -0.62
CA ASN A 24 -11.18 0.33 0.28
C ASN A 24 -10.23 -0.82 -0.08
N PHE A 25 -10.03 -1.08 -1.37
CA PHE A 25 -9.07 -2.07 -1.86
C PHE A 25 -7.64 -1.68 -1.47
N PHE A 26 -7.22 -0.44 -1.72
CA PHE A 26 -5.86 0.01 -1.41
C PHE A 26 -5.57 0.03 0.10
N ILE A 27 -6.54 0.43 0.92
CA ILE A 27 -6.41 0.37 2.38
C ILE A 27 -6.13 -1.07 2.83
N LYS A 28 -6.84 -2.05 2.27
CA LYS A 28 -6.71 -3.45 2.70
C LYS A 28 -5.49 -4.15 2.10
N TYR A 29 -5.26 -4.00 0.80
CA TYR A 29 -4.31 -4.80 0.02
C TYR A 29 -3.17 -4.00 -0.62
N GLY A 30 -3.20 -2.66 -0.58
CA GLY A 30 -2.13 -1.82 -1.12
C GLY A 30 -0.79 -2.11 -0.43
N GLU A 31 0.31 -1.99 -1.19
CA GLU A 31 1.70 -2.06 -0.69
C GLU A 31 2.13 -3.38 -0.02
N LEU A 32 1.26 -4.40 0.02
CA LEU A 32 1.53 -5.66 0.70
C LEU A 32 2.54 -6.57 -0.04
N GLY A 33 2.73 -6.33 -1.34
CA GLY A 33 3.62 -7.12 -2.21
C GLY A 33 2.95 -8.42 -2.70
N GLY A 34 3.62 -9.12 -3.63
CA GLY A 34 3.09 -10.36 -4.23
C GLY A 34 3.04 -11.56 -3.28
N GLU A 35 3.96 -11.63 -2.30
CA GLU A 35 4.02 -12.72 -1.30
C GLU A 35 3.33 -12.36 0.02
N ALA A 36 2.26 -11.57 -0.04
CA ALA A 36 1.57 -11.13 1.16
C ALA A 36 0.63 -12.21 1.70
N ASP A 37 0.75 -12.50 2.99
CA ASP A 37 -0.16 -13.41 3.69
C ASP A 37 -1.30 -12.68 4.38
N VAL A 38 -2.33 -13.45 4.78
CA VAL A 38 -3.45 -12.97 5.61
C VAL A 38 -2.94 -12.30 6.91
N ARG A 39 -1.80 -12.75 7.44
CA ARG A 39 -1.15 -12.17 8.63
C ARG A 39 -0.68 -10.75 8.37
N ASP A 40 -0.14 -10.47 7.20
CA ASP A 40 0.33 -9.13 6.84
C ASP A 40 -0.85 -8.17 6.68
N ALA A 41 -1.93 -8.62 6.03
CA ALA A 41 -3.16 -7.83 5.93
C ALA A 41 -3.74 -7.50 7.32
N TYR A 42 -3.73 -8.47 8.24
CA TYR A 42 -4.13 -8.25 9.64
C TYR A 42 -3.22 -7.24 10.36
N MET A 43 -1.91 -7.35 10.20
CA MET A 43 -0.97 -6.39 10.78
C MET A 43 -1.17 -4.99 10.21
N LYS A 44 -1.39 -4.84 8.90
CA LYS A 44 -1.70 -3.54 8.27
C LYS A 44 -2.96 -2.93 8.86
N GLN A 45 -4.03 -3.72 9.01
CA GLN A 45 -5.26 -3.29 9.64
C GLN A 45 -5.02 -2.79 11.07
N LYS A 46 -4.25 -3.53 11.87
CA LYS A 46 -3.89 -3.13 13.24
C LYS A 46 -3.10 -1.81 13.27
N HIS A 47 -2.12 -1.65 12.40
CA HIS A 47 -1.33 -0.41 12.31
C HIS A 47 -2.21 0.79 11.98
N ARG A 48 -3.14 0.64 11.02
CA ARG A 48 -4.10 1.68 10.65
C ARG A 48 -4.95 2.10 11.85
N LEU A 49 -5.55 1.16 12.57
CA LEU A 49 -6.40 1.47 13.73
C LEU A 49 -5.63 2.23 14.83
N ILE A 50 -4.39 1.85 15.09
CA ILE A 50 -3.54 2.55 16.06
C ILE A 50 -3.19 3.95 15.56
N TRP A 51 -2.90 4.11 14.27
CA TRP A 51 -2.57 5.38 13.66
C TRP A 51 -3.75 6.35 13.68
N GLU A 52 -4.96 5.89 13.32
CA GLU A 52 -6.19 6.69 13.37
C GLU A 52 -6.50 7.16 14.79
N ARG A 53 -6.27 6.30 15.80
CA ARG A 53 -6.42 6.67 17.21
C ARG A 53 -5.45 7.79 17.63
N ARG A 54 -4.27 7.87 17.01
CA ARG A 54 -3.23 8.86 17.35
C ARG A 54 -3.40 10.19 16.61
N HIS A 55 -4.09 10.21 15.47
CA HIS A 55 -4.22 11.40 14.61
C HIS A 55 -5.69 11.69 14.25
N PRO A 56 -6.54 12.04 15.23
CA PRO A 56 -7.93 12.39 14.96
C PRO A 56 -8.06 13.63 14.05
N GLU A 57 -7.14 14.60 14.14
CA GLU A 57 -7.14 15.84 13.35
C GLU A 57 -7.08 15.57 11.85
N ILE A 58 -6.21 14.65 11.43
CA ILE A 58 -6.07 14.27 10.01
C ILE A 58 -7.35 13.57 9.51
N MET A 59 -8.03 12.82 10.39
CA MET A 59 -9.28 12.14 10.03
C MET A 59 -10.45 13.12 9.86
N GLU A 60 -10.50 14.19 10.65
CA GLU A 60 -11.51 15.24 10.48
C GLU A 60 -11.28 16.05 9.20
N GLU A 61 -10.04 16.42 8.91
CA GLU A 61 -9.68 17.10 7.66
C GLU A 61 -10.06 16.26 6.44
N ARG A 62 -9.75 14.96 6.47
CA ARG A 62 -10.09 14.04 5.38
C ARG A 62 -11.61 13.91 5.17
N LYS A 63 -12.40 13.91 6.25
CA LYS A 63 -13.87 13.91 6.16
C LYS A 63 -14.41 15.19 5.50
N LYS A 64 -13.84 16.35 5.82
CA LYS A 64 -14.21 17.63 5.20
C LYS A 64 -13.88 17.61 3.71
N ALA A 65 -12.67 17.20 3.34
CA ALA A 65 -12.23 17.10 1.95
C ALA A 65 -13.10 16.15 1.11
N LEU A 66 -13.51 15.01 1.67
CA LEU A 66 -14.43 14.08 1.00
C LEU A 66 -15.81 14.69 0.76
N LYS A 67 -16.32 15.46 1.73
CA LYS A 67 -17.61 16.12 1.59
C LYS A 67 -17.57 17.16 0.47
N GLU A 68 -16.52 17.98 0.44
CA GLU A 68 -16.30 18.98 -0.61
C GLU A 68 -16.15 18.31 -2.00
N HIS A 69 -15.43 17.19 -2.07
CA HIS A 69 -15.29 16.43 -3.31
C HIS A 69 -16.65 15.95 -3.85
N LYS A 70 -17.48 15.34 -3.00
CA LYS A 70 -18.83 14.90 -3.39
C LYS A 70 -19.72 16.06 -3.85
N GLU A 71 -19.62 17.21 -3.20
CA GLU A 71 -20.36 18.41 -3.60
C GLU A 71 -19.92 18.95 -4.97
N LYS A 72 -18.62 18.86 -5.32
CA LYS A 72 -18.09 19.22 -6.64
C LYS A 72 -18.51 18.22 -7.72
N LEU A 73 -18.44 16.93 -7.39
CA LEU A 73 -18.83 15.85 -8.29
C LEU A 73 -20.32 15.96 -8.68
N ALA A 74 -21.18 16.27 -7.72
CA ALA A 74 -22.61 16.54 -7.96
C ALA A 74 -22.87 17.75 -8.87
N LYS A 75 -21.94 18.71 -8.92
CA LYS A 75 -21.99 19.87 -9.84
C LYS A 75 -21.44 19.56 -11.23
N GLY A 76 -20.91 18.34 -11.45
CA GLY A 76 -20.26 17.94 -12.70
C GLY A 76 -18.78 18.35 -12.81
N GLU A 77 -18.21 18.94 -11.75
CA GLU A 77 -16.79 19.27 -11.69
C GLU A 77 -16.00 18.05 -11.20
N PHE A 78 -15.38 17.32 -12.13
CA PHE A 78 -14.58 16.14 -11.83
C PHE A 78 -13.08 16.45 -11.82
N ASP A 79 -12.40 16.15 -10.70
CA ASP A 79 -10.96 16.36 -10.55
C ASP A 79 -10.24 15.03 -10.25
N TYR A 80 -9.57 14.48 -11.27
CA TYR A 80 -8.76 13.26 -11.15
C TYR A 80 -7.60 13.39 -10.14
N SER A 81 -7.15 14.61 -9.81
CA SER A 81 -5.98 14.84 -8.97
C SER A 81 -6.22 14.65 -7.47
N PHE A 82 -7.49 14.62 -7.03
CA PHE A 82 -7.86 14.43 -5.63
C PHE A 82 -7.39 13.06 -5.08
N TRP A 83 -7.43 12.02 -5.91
CA TRP A 83 -7.08 10.65 -5.49
C TRP A 83 -5.66 10.21 -5.87
N LYS A 84 -5.11 10.75 -6.96
CA LYS A 84 -3.74 10.46 -7.41
C LYS A 84 -2.96 11.75 -7.58
N LYS A 85 -1.95 11.94 -6.72
CA LYS A 85 -0.99 13.03 -6.82
C LYS A 85 0.03 12.71 -7.91
N GLY A 86 -0.41 12.79 -9.17
CA GLY A 86 0.38 12.44 -10.35
C GLY A 86 0.36 10.94 -10.68
N MET A 87 0.64 10.64 -11.94
CA MET A 87 0.74 9.26 -12.44
C MET A 87 2.15 8.72 -12.19
N PHE A 88 2.28 7.42 -11.90
CA PHE A 88 3.57 6.73 -11.68
C PHE A 88 4.63 7.04 -12.76
N TRP A 89 4.21 7.20 -14.01
CA TRP A 89 5.05 7.51 -15.18
C TRP A 89 5.53 8.98 -15.25
N GLN A 90 4.92 9.90 -14.49
CA GLN A 90 5.35 11.30 -14.43
C GLN A 90 6.54 11.48 -13.48
N ASP A 91 6.79 10.50 -12.60
CA ASP A 91 7.90 10.55 -11.66
C ASP A 91 9.17 9.99 -12.33
N LYS A 92 10.03 10.89 -12.83
CA LYS A 92 11.24 10.54 -13.62
C LYS A 92 12.17 9.55 -12.92
N LYS A 93 12.15 9.54 -11.58
CA LYS A 93 12.92 8.60 -10.75
C LYS A 93 12.58 7.12 -11.03
N ASN A 94 11.37 6.84 -11.53
CA ASN A 94 10.90 5.51 -11.86
C ASN A 94 11.06 5.16 -13.35
N TYR A 95 11.65 6.03 -14.18
CA TYR A 95 11.87 5.82 -15.62
C TYR A 95 13.36 5.85 -16.03
N GLU A 96 14.24 6.33 -15.14
CA GLU A 96 15.68 6.42 -15.40
C GLU A 96 16.44 5.30 -14.66
N PRO A 97 17.24 4.47 -15.37
CA PRO A 97 18.06 3.46 -14.73
C PRO A 97 19.17 4.12 -13.87
N PRO A 98 19.53 3.54 -12.72
CA PRO A 98 19.11 2.23 -12.21
C PRO A 98 17.75 2.30 -11.49
N TYR A 99 16.79 1.50 -11.96
CA TYR A 99 15.56 1.26 -11.21
C TYR A 99 15.91 0.54 -9.91
N GLU A 100 16.04 1.26 -8.80
CA GLU A 100 16.17 0.63 -7.49
C GLU A 100 14.79 0.09 -7.07
N PHE A 101 14.49 -1.14 -7.48
CA PHE A 101 13.37 -1.89 -6.92
C PHE A 101 13.71 -2.26 -5.47
N TYR A 102 13.41 -1.36 -4.52
CA TYR A 102 13.40 -1.70 -3.10
C TYR A 102 12.24 -2.67 -2.84
N MET A 103 12.48 -3.96 -3.04
CA MET A 103 11.55 -4.97 -2.55
C MET A 103 11.69 -5.09 -1.04
N SER A 104 10.62 -4.78 -0.30
CA SER A 104 10.59 -4.88 1.16
C SER A 104 10.58 -6.34 1.67
N LYS A 105 10.39 -7.30 0.75
CA LYS A 105 10.38 -8.75 0.97
C LYS A 105 11.06 -9.42 -0.22
N SER A 106 11.85 -10.48 0.01
CA SER A 106 12.30 -11.38 -1.06
C SER A 106 11.07 -11.98 -1.75
N ALA A 107 11.17 -12.31 -3.04
CA ALA A 107 10.12 -13.06 -3.76
C ALA A 107 10.35 -14.59 -3.69
N LEU A 108 11.07 -15.03 -2.66
CA LEU A 108 11.38 -16.42 -2.39
C LEU A 108 11.11 -16.64 -0.91
N GLU A 109 10.21 -17.59 -0.63
CA GLU A 109 9.73 -17.88 0.72
C GLU A 109 10.86 -18.29 1.69
N GLY A 110 11.96 -18.87 1.17
CA GLY A 110 13.14 -19.27 1.92
C GLY A 110 14.18 -18.17 2.18
N ASP A 111 14.06 -17.02 1.50
CA ASP A 111 14.95 -15.86 1.65
C ASP A 111 14.38 -14.80 2.60
N LYS A 112 13.39 -15.20 3.44
CA LYS A 112 12.92 -14.34 4.53
C LYS A 112 14.15 -13.91 5.34
N PRO A 113 14.37 -12.60 5.54
CA PRO A 113 15.50 -12.17 6.35
C PRO A 113 15.32 -12.78 7.74
N LEU A 114 16.38 -13.38 8.26
CA LEU A 114 16.45 -14.01 9.60
C LEU A 114 15.82 -13.14 10.70
N SER A 115 15.84 -11.82 10.50
CA SER A 115 15.20 -10.83 11.36
C SER A 115 13.67 -10.89 11.48
N LYS A 116 12.98 -11.73 10.69
CA LYS A 116 11.52 -11.89 10.73
C LYS A 116 11.04 -13.23 11.31
N ASP A 117 11.94 -14.17 11.61
CA ASP A 117 11.56 -15.48 12.14
C ASP A 117 11.51 -15.50 13.68
N TRP A 118 10.29 -15.55 14.24
CA TRP A 118 10.09 -15.56 15.70
C TRP A 118 10.68 -16.81 16.38
N GLN A 119 10.72 -17.95 15.67
CA GLN A 119 11.30 -19.20 16.18
C GLN A 119 12.82 -19.09 16.35
N TYR A 120 13.49 -18.35 15.46
CA TYR A 120 14.92 -18.09 15.55
C TYR A 120 15.23 -17.27 16.82
N TYR A 121 14.50 -16.18 17.05
CA TYR A 121 14.68 -15.37 18.27
C TYR A 121 14.39 -16.16 19.56
N LYS A 122 13.40 -17.06 19.54
CA LYS A 122 13.11 -17.95 20.67
C LYS A 122 14.27 -18.91 20.94
N LYS A 123 14.93 -19.42 19.89
CA LYS A 123 16.10 -20.31 20.02
C LYS A 123 17.35 -19.56 20.48
N VAL A 124 17.64 -18.37 19.93
CA VAL A 124 18.75 -17.53 20.40
C VAL A 124 18.60 -17.15 21.87
N ALA A 125 17.37 -16.89 22.32
CA ALA A 125 17.10 -16.60 23.73
C ALA A 125 17.32 -17.81 24.66
N GLN A 126 17.18 -19.03 24.14
CA GLN A 126 17.42 -20.26 24.88
C GLN A 126 18.91 -20.65 24.85
N ASP A 127 19.55 -20.52 23.69
CA ASP A 127 20.93 -20.93 23.43
C ASP A 127 21.74 -19.76 22.83
N PRO A 128 22.52 -19.03 23.65
CA PRO A 128 23.34 -17.90 23.19
C PRO A 128 24.47 -18.27 22.21
N GLU A 129 24.77 -19.56 22.06
CA GLU A 129 25.78 -20.06 21.10
C GLU A 129 25.20 -20.38 19.73
N PHE A 130 23.87 -20.48 19.60
CA PHE A 130 23.17 -20.87 18.38
C PHE A 130 23.46 -19.96 17.18
N ASP A 131 23.75 -18.69 17.42
CA ASP A 131 23.99 -17.69 16.37
C ASP A 131 25.45 -17.61 15.89
N LYS A 132 26.39 -18.27 16.58
CA LYS A 132 27.81 -18.20 16.23
C LYS A 132 28.17 -18.97 14.94
N GLU A 133 27.27 -19.84 14.47
CA GLU A 133 27.53 -20.75 13.34
C GLU A 133 26.88 -20.33 12.00
N GLN A 134 26.03 -19.29 11.99
CA GLN A 134 25.24 -18.92 10.81
C GLN A 134 26.00 -17.99 9.84
N GLY A 135 26.97 -18.56 9.12
CA GLY A 135 27.36 -18.02 7.80
C GLY A 135 26.30 -18.45 6.77
N LYS A 136 25.50 -17.52 6.24
CA LYS A 136 24.52 -17.82 5.18
C LYS A 136 25.22 -18.50 3.99
N LYS A 137 25.08 -19.81 3.83
CA LYS A 137 25.33 -20.51 2.56
C LYS A 137 24.00 -20.59 1.83
N SER A 138 23.74 -19.65 0.93
CA SER A 138 22.64 -19.80 -0.03
C SER A 138 23.00 -20.95 -0.98
N GLU A 139 22.43 -22.13 -0.77
CA GLU A 139 22.53 -23.20 -1.77
C GLU A 139 21.54 -22.89 -2.90
N PHE A 140 22.05 -22.20 -3.91
CA PHE A 140 21.33 -22.04 -5.17
C PHE A 140 21.34 -23.39 -5.91
N ARG A 141 20.21 -24.09 -5.93
CA ARG A 141 19.99 -25.24 -6.82
C ARG A 141 19.22 -24.81 -8.06
N MET A 142 19.89 -24.84 -9.21
CA MET A 142 19.20 -24.96 -10.49
C MET A 142 19.10 -26.44 -10.83
N PHE A 143 17.85 -26.92 -10.95
CA PHE A 143 17.40 -28.30 -11.18
C PHE A 143 17.40 -29.24 -9.97
#